data_AF-A0A359HI33-F1
#
_entry.id   AF-A0A359HI33-F1
#
_cell.length_a   1.000
_cell.length_b   1.000
_cell.length_c   1.000
_cell.angle_alpha   90.00
_cell.angle_beta   90.00
_cell.angle_gamma   90.00
#
_symmetry.space_group_name_H-M   'P 1'
#
loop_
_entity.id
_entity.type
_entity.pdbx_description
1 polymer ?
#
loop_
_entity_poly.entity_id
_entity_poly.type
_entity_poly.pdbx_seq_one_letter_code
_entity_poly.pdbx_strand_id
1 'polypeptide(L)'
;MQAASSAIFAVNNNGDANDLAPGDGVCDSDIAKGDQCTLRAAIQEANILRGHDTITLGTITITPGSPLPALIDDAGVTIKGNNLNSIIDGNNLVTVGLKLESDKNRIQGLLIWNFTENGIRVWWSSDNLIGTDSDGVGDAVERNVILHNGQAG
;
A
#
# COMPACT_ATOMS: atom_id res chain seq x y z
N MET A 1 -29.10 6.34 0.32
CA MET A 1 -27.81 6.34 1.04
C MET A 1 -27.45 4.90 1.33
N GLN A 2 -26.66 4.28 0.47
CA GLN A 2 -26.08 2.96 0.75
C GLN A 2 -24.75 3.23 1.45
N ALA A 3 -24.51 2.59 2.60
CA ALA A 3 -23.30 2.79 3.39
C ALA A 3 -22.06 2.39 2.56
N ALA A 4 -20.98 3.17 2.66
CA ALA A 4 -19.68 2.76 2.11
C ALA A 4 -19.21 1.49 2.85
N SER A 5 -18.72 0.49 2.11
CA SER A 5 -18.25 -0.77 2.66
C SER A 5 -16.74 -0.81 2.53
N SER A 6 -16.02 -0.89 3.65
CA SER A 6 -14.57 -1.07 3.66
C SER A 6 -14.21 -2.50 3.24
N ALA A 7 -13.42 -2.64 2.18
CA ALA A 7 -12.84 -3.90 1.73
C ALA A 7 -11.48 -4.14 2.40
N ILE A 8 -11.09 -5.41 2.48
CA ILE A 8 -9.78 -5.83 2.99
C ILE A 8 -9.08 -6.68 1.93
N PHE A 9 -7.92 -6.21 1.48
CA PHE A 9 -7.06 -6.91 0.53
C PHE A 9 -5.81 -7.45 1.24
N ALA A 10 -5.61 -8.76 1.19
CA ALA A 10 -4.46 -9.42 1.79
C ALA A 10 -3.42 -9.74 0.72
N VAL A 11 -2.34 -8.97 0.68
CA VAL A 11 -1.25 -9.18 -0.28
C VAL A 11 -0.54 -10.49 0.05
N ASN A 12 -0.55 -11.42 -0.91
CA ASN A 12 0.04 -12.75 -0.78
C ASN A 12 1.00 -13.11 -1.93
N ASN A 13 1.09 -12.24 -2.94
CA ASN A 13 1.96 -12.39 -4.10
C ASN A 13 2.94 -11.20 -4.16
N ASN A 14 4.23 -11.50 -4.34
CA ASN A 14 5.29 -10.48 -4.37
C ASN A 14 5.60 -9.95 -5.78
N GLY A 15 4.87 -10.41 -6.80
CA GLY A 15 4.93 -9.88 -8.15
C GLY A 15 4.39 -8.45 -8.24
N ASP A 16 4.45 -7.89 -9.44
CA ASP A 16 4.04 -6.51 -9.76
C ASP A 16 2.98 -6.45 -10.86
N ALA A 17 2.25 -7.56 -11.08
CA ALA A 17 1.17 -7.62 -12.05
C ALA A 17 -0.04 -6.80 -11.58
N ASN A 18 -0.77 -6.24 -12.55
CA ASN A 18 -2.06 -5.58 -12.29
C ASN A 18 -3.11 -6.59 -11.85
N ASP A 19 -4.18 -6.09 -11.24
CA ASP A 19 -5.42 -6.85 -11.10
C ASP A 19 -6.01 -7.23 -12.48
N LEU A 20 -6.64 -8.41 -12.58
CA LEU A 20 -7.30 -8.87 -13.80
C LEU A 20 -8.58 -8.08 -14.12
N ALA A 21 -9.32 -7.65 -13.11
CA ALA A 21 -10.60 -6.97 -13.24
C ALA A 21 -10.76 -5.83 -12.21
N PRO A 22 -10.00 -4.72 -12.36
CA PRO A 22 -10.01 -3.61 -11.41
C PRO A 22 -11.42 -3.11 -11.05
N GLY A 23 -11.72 -3.07 -9.75
CA GLY A 23 -12.96 -2.60 -9.14
C GLY A 23 -14.04 -3.66 -8.95
N ASP A 24 -13.71 -4.95 -9.05
CA ASP A 24 -14.66 -6.04 -8.84
C ASP A 24 -14.75 -6.52 -7.38
N GLY A 25 -13.89 -6.01 -6.50
CA GLY A 25 -13.83 -6.39 -5.09
C GLY A 25 -12.95 -7.60 -4.80
N VAL A 26 -12.25 -8.14 -5.80
CA VAL A 26 -11.37 -9.31 -5.70
C VAL A 26 -9.98 -8.91 -6.16
N CYS A 27 -9.00 -9.00 -5.26
CA CYS A 27 -7.60 -8.71 -5.61
C CYS A 27 -6.94 -9.95 -6.22
N ASP A 28 -6.92 -10.07 -7.54
CA ASP A 28 -6.33 -11.21 -8.24
C ASP A 28 -5.59 -10.79 -9.53
N SER A 29 -4.30 -11.07 -9.57
CA SER A 29 -3.43 -10.65 -10.68
C SER A 29 -3.25 -11.69 -11.79
N ASP A 30 -3.77 -12.90 -11.61
CA ASP A 30 -3.75 -13.93 -12.66
C ASP A 30 -4.94 -14.90 -12.53
N ILE A 31 -5.02 -15.89 -13.44
CA ILE A 31 -6.16 -16.83 -13.50
C ILE A 31 -5.89 -18.14 -12.76
N ALA A 32 -4.78 -18.24 -12.02
CA ALA A 32 -4.46 -19.44 -11.27
C ALA A 32 -5.39 -19.57 -10.05
N LYS A 33 -5.26 -20.70 -9.35
CA LYS A 33 -6.24 -21.06 -8.33
C LYS A 33 -5.97 -20.29 -7.03
N GLY A 34 -7.00 -19.58 -6.57
CA GLY A 34 -6.95 -18.72 -5.38
C GLY A 34 -6.45 -17.34 -5.76
N ASP A 35 -6.64 -16.35 -4.90
CA ASP A 35 -6.38 -14.97 -5.28
C ASP A 35 -4.87 -14.68 -5.26
N GLN A 36 -4.28 -14.28 -6.38
CA GLN A 36 -2.88 -13.87 -6.50
C GLN A 36 -2.78 -12.36 -6.30
N CYS A 37 -2.99 -11.91 -5.07
CA CYS A 37 -3.06 -10.50 -4.73
C CYS A 37 -1.66 -9.88 -4.63
N THR A 38 -1.27 -9.09 -5.64
CA THR A 38 -0.08 -8.23 -5.59
C THR A 38 -0.42 -6.90 -4.89
N LEU A 39 0.60 -6.17 -4.41
CA LEU A 39 0.36 -4.83 -3.87
C LEU A 39 -0.19 -3.87 -4.94
N ARG A 40 0.23 -4.02 -6.21
CA ARG A 40 -0.30 -3.23 -7.32
C ARG A 40 -1.80 -3.49 -7.53
N ALA A 41 -2.20 -4.76 -7.58
CA ALA A 41 -3.60 -5.16 -7.72
C ALA A 41 -4.43 -4.64 -6.55
N ALA A 42 -3.96 -4.80 -5.32
CA ALA A 42 -4.65 -4.30 -4.13
C ALA A 42 -4.86 -2.78 -4.14
N ILE A 43 -3.86 -2.01 -4.62
CA ILE A 43 -3.98 -0.55 -4.79
C ILE A 43 -5.02 -0.23 -5.88
N GLN A 44 -5.08 -1.00 -6.97
CA GLN A 44 -6.05 -0.79 -8.04
C GLN A 44 -7.49 -1.02 -7.55
N GLU A 45 -7.72 -2.06 -6.76
CA GLU A 45 -9.02 -2.29 -6.11
C GLU A 45 -9.38 -1.13 -5.17
N ALA A 46 -8.50 -0.80 -4.22
CA ALA A 46 -8.75 0.22 -3.20
C ALA A 46 -8.96 1.64 -3.80
N ASN A 47 -8.42 1.92 -4.98
CA ASN A 47 -8.62 3.20 -5.66
C ASN A 47 -9.99 3.32 -6.34
N ILE A 48 -10.68 2.21 -6.62
CA ILE A 48 -11.94 2.19 -7.38
C ILE A 48 -13.14 1.94 -6.47
N LEU A 49 -12.96 1.07 -5.48
CA LEU A 49 -14.02 0.72 -4.55
C LEU A 49 -14.34 1.90 -3.62
N ARG A 50 -15.55 1.85 -3.04
CA ARG A 50 -16.06 2.94 -2.21
C ARG A 50 -15.85 2.62 -0.75
N GLY A 51 -15.09 3.45 -0.06
CA GLY A 51 -14.94 3.39 1.39
C GLY A 51 -13.48 3.35 1.77
N HIS A 52 -13.19 3.48 3.06
CA HIS A 52 -11.81 3.45 3.52
C HIS A 52 -11.30 2.00 3.50
N ASP A 53 -10.67 1.60 2.42
CA ASP A 53 -10.21 0.23 2.22
C ASP A 53 -8.88 -0.05 2.92
N THR A 54 -8.65 -1.32 3.26
CA THR A 54 -7.44 -1.76 3.98
C THR A 54 -6.66 -2.79 3.17
N ILE A 55 -5.41 -2.48 2.88
CA ILE A 55 -4.43 -3.39 2.29
C ILE A 55 -3.53 -3.90 3.40
N THR A 56 -3.43 -5.21 3.56
CA THR A 56 -2.61 -5.86 4.59
C THR A 56 -1.46 -6.63 3.98
N LEU A 57 -0.27 -6.47 4.56
CA LEU A 57 0.94 -7.18 4.17
C LEU A 57 1.39 -8.07 5.33
N GLY A 58 1.57 -9.36 5.04
CA GLY A 58 2.22 -10.29 5.95
C GLY A 58 3.75 -10.18 5.90
N THR A 59 4.43 -11.30 6.15
CA THR A 59 5.87 -11.42 5.88
C THR A 59 6.07 -11.59 4.38
N ILE A 60 6.47 -10.51 3.70
CA ILE A 60 6.65 -10.47 2.26
C ILE A 60 7.62 -9.35 1.87
N THR A 61 8.51 -9.63 0.92
CA THR A 61 9.34 -8.63 0.27
C THR A 61 8.80 -8.39 -1.13
N ILE A 62 8.31 -7.18 -1.37
CA ILE A 62 7.76 -6.73 -2.63
C ILE A 62 8.81 -5.88 -3.32
N THR A 63 9.17 -6.24 -4.54
CA THR A 63 10.09 -5.48 -5.38
C THR A 63 9.37 -5.06 -6.65
N PRO A 64 8.70 -3.89 -6.65
CA PRO A 64 7.97 -3.44 -7.83
C PRO A 64 8.90 -3.35 -9.04
N GLY A 65 8.45 -3.82 -10.20
CA GLY A 65 9.18 -3.68 -11.46
C GLY A 65 8.99 -2.30 -12.11
N SER A 66 8.00 -1.55 -11.63
CA SER A 66 7.66 -0.21 -12.10
C SER A 66 7.04 0.62 -10.97
N PRO A 67 6.88 1.95 -11.10
CA PRO A 67 6.19 2.75 -10.09
C PRO A 67 4.80 2.19 -9.76
N LEU A 68 4.51 2.03 -8.47
CA LEU A 68 3.18 1.63 -7.99
C LEU A 68 2.15 2.71 -8.36
N PRO A 69 0.86 2.34 -8.57
CA PRO A 69 -0.18 3.33 -8.76
C PRO A 69 -0.27 4.24 -7.52
N ALA A 70 -0.62 5.52 -7.72
CA ALA A 70 -0.85 6.41 -6.60
C ALA A 70 -2.13 6.04 -5.86
N LEU A 71 -2.18 6.30 -4.55
CA LEU A 71 -3.42 6.28 -3.78
C LEU A 71 -4.22 7.52 -4.13
N ILE A 72 -5.42 7.31 -4.68
CA ILE A 72 -6.29 8.37 -5.22
C ILE A 72 -7.73 8.31 -4.71
N ASP A 73 -8.05 7.36 -3.81
CA ASP A 73 -9.38 7.31 -3.19
C ASP A 73 -9.55 8.41 -2.12
N ASP A 74 -10.56 9.26 -2.31
CA ASP A 74 -10.94 10.35 -1.40
C ASP A 74 -11.43 9.88 -0.02
N ALA A 75 -11.89 8.63 0.09
CA ALA A 75 -12.19 8.03 1.39
C ALA A 75 -10.92 7.65 2.19
N GLY A 76 -9.78 7.52 1.50
CA GLY A 76 -8.48 7.16 2.05
C GLY A 76 -8.24 5.65 2.07
N VAL A 77 -6.97 5.25 2.02
CA VAL A 77 -6.56 3.83 2.05
C VAL A 77 -5.64 3.58 3.24
N THR A 78 -5.86 2.49 3.97
CA THR A 78 -4.91 1.98 4.96
C THR A 78 -4.01 0.93 4.33
N ILE A 79 -2.70 1.12 4.34
CA ILE A 79 -1.71 0.09 4.03
C ILE A 79 -1.01 -0.30 5.33
N LYS A 80 -1.23 -1.54 5.79
CA LYS A 80 -0.72 -2.05 7.05
C LYS A 80 0.19 -3.25 6.84
N GLY A 81 1.46 -3.10 7.20
CA GLY A 81 2.40 -4.20 7.36
C GLY A 81 2.42 -4.77 8.78
N ASN A 82 3.41 -5.62 9.04
CA ASN A 82 3.60 -6.29 10.32
C ASN A 82 4.80 -5.76 11.14
N ASN A 83 5.48 -4.70 10.69
CA ASN A 83 6.68 -4.09 11.29
C ASN A 83 7.82 -5.10 11.60
N LEU A 84 7.85 -6.21 10.87
CA LEU A 84 8.91 -7.20 10.93
C LEU A 84 9.52 -7.36 9.55
N ASN A 85 8.72 -7.89 8.62
CA ASN A 85 9.17 -8.33 7.30
C ASN A 85 8.18 -7.96 6.19
N SER A 86 7.37 -6.91 6.36
CA SER A 86 6.58 -6.30 5.28
C SER A 86 7.46 -5.25 4.59
N ILE A 87 8.22 -5.68 3.59
CA ILE A 87 9.24 -4.87 2.93
C ILE A 87 8.75 -4.46 1.55
N ILE A 88 8.84 -3.17 1.23
CA ILE A 88 8.73 -2.64 -0.13
C ILE A 88 10.11 -2.12 -0.53
N ASP A 89 10.77 -2.84 -1.44
CA ASP A 89 12.14 -2.59 -1.89
C ASP A 89 12.13 -2.08 -3.34
N GLY A 90 12.52 -0.82 -3.55
CA GLY A 90 12.63 -0.22 -4.89
C GLY A 90 13.79 -0.77 -5.72
N ASN A 91 14.69 -1.56 -5.13
CA ASN A 91 15.88 -2.16 -5.75
C ASN A 91 16.75 -1.16 -6.54
N ASN A 92 16.70 0.13 -6.19
CA ASN A 92 17.30 1.23 -6.93
C ASN A 92 16.86 1.33 -8.41
N LEU A 93 15.68 0.81 -8.74
CA LEU A 93 15.09 0.82 -10.08
C LEU A 93 13.80 1.65 -10.14
N VAL A 94 13.07 1.73 -9.03
CA VAL A 94 11.80 2.45 -8.93
C VAL A 94 12.00 3.80 -8.25
N THR A 95 11.32 4.83 -8.75
CA THR A 95 11.48 6.21 -8.28
C THR A 95 10.87 6.45 -6.90
N VAL A 96 9.59 6.14 -6.71
CA VAL A 96 8.88 6.38 -5.45
C VAL A 96 8.27 5.08 -4.95
N GLY A 97 8.33 4.84 -3.64
CA GLY A 97 7.69 3.69 -3.02
C GLY A 97 6.19 3.81 -3.02
N LEU A 98 5.65 4.74 -2.22
CA LEU A 98 4.21 5.00 -2.17
C LEU A 98 3.91 6.46 -2.49
N LYS A 99 2.97 6.69 -3.40
CA LYS A 99 2.46 8.03 -3.74
C LYS A 99 1.08 8.20 -3.11
N LEU A 100 0.94 9.20 -2.26
CA LEU A 100 -0.31 9.56 -1.60
C LEU A 100 -0.85 10.83 -2.26
N GLU A 101 -1.78 10.66 -3.20
CA GLU A 101 -2.44 11.73 -3.95
C GLU A 101 -3.92 11.91 -3.54
N SER A 102 -4.32 11.27 -2.45
CA SER A 102 -5.61 11.46 -1.77
C SER A 102 -5.44 11.71 -0.27
N ASP A 103 -6.53 12.10 0.38
CA ASP A 103 -6.58 12.40 1.81
C ASP A 103 -6.74 11.12 2.66
N LYS A 104 -6.51 11.25 3.98
CA LYS A 104 -6.87 10.23 4.99
C LYS A 104 -6.18 8.87 4.85
N ASN A 105 -5.13 8.76 4.03
CA ASN A 105 -4.37 7.53 3.93
C ASN A 105 -3.64 7.22 5.24
N ARG A 106 -3.49 5.93 5.55
CA ARG A 106 -2.73 5.45 6.70
C ARG A 106 -1.67 4.47 6.25
N ILE A 107 -0.40 4.81 6.43
CA ILE A 107 0.72 3.93 6.10
C ILE A 107 1.37 3.48 7.40
N GLN A 108 1.32 2.18 7.69
CA GLN A 108 1.71 1.65 9.00
C GLN A 108 2.50 0.35 8.89
N GLY A 109 3.51 0.18 9.74
CA GLY A 109 4.23 -1.09 9.92
C GLY A 109 5.01 -1.59 8.70
N LEU A 110 5.47 -0.69 7.84
CA LEU A 110 6.22 -1.04 6.62
C LEU A 110 7.72 -0.72 6.75
N LEU A 111 8.55 -1.57 6.14
CA LEU A 111 9.92 -1.24 5.77
C LEU A 111 9.94 -0.77 4.32
N ILE A 112 10.34 0.47 4.07
CA ILE A 112 10.36 1.08 2.72
C ILE A 112 11.81 1.49 2.38
N TRP A 113 12.37 0.85 1.35
CA TRP A 113 13.82 0.76 1.15
C TRP A 113 14.21 0.90 -0.36
N ASN A 114 15.40 1.45 -0.67
CA ASN A 114 16.03 1.54 -2.02
C ASN A 114 15.18 2.16 -3.15
N PHE A 115 14.41 3.21 -2.90
CA PHE A 115 13.81 3.99 -3.98
C PHE A 115 14.80 5.03 -4.51
N THR A 116 14.81 5.27 -5.82
CA THR A 116 15.74 6.26 -6.42
C THR A 116 15.36 7.71 -6.11
N GLU A 117 14.11 7.95 -5.69
CA GLU A 117 13.61 9.22 -5.16
C GLU A 117 13.12 9.04 -3.71
N ASN A 118 11.81 9.15 -3.44
CA ASN A 118 11.26 9.19 -2.08
C ASN A 118 10.70 7.83 -1.68
N GLY A 119 10.82 7.43 -0.41
CA GLY A 119 10.17 6.22 0.09
C GLY A 119 8.65 6.38 0.06
N ILE A 120 8.16 7.43 0.70
CA ILE A 120 6.77 7.88 0.61
C ILE A 120 6.74 9.33 0.11
N ARG A 121 5.87 9.60 -0.84
CA ARG A 121 5.62 10.96 -1.34
C ARG A 121 4.16 11.35 -1.16
N VAL A 122 3.93 12.42 -0.41
CA VAL A 122 2.59 13.01 -0.19
C VAL A 122 2.44 14.23 -1.09
N TRP A 123 1.44 14.22 -1.97
CA TRP A 123 1.21 15.29 -2.93
C TRP A 123 -0.21 15.83 -2.84
N TRP A 124 -0.30 17.14 -2.54
CA TRP A 124 -1.56 17.91 -2.56
C TRP A 124 -2.71 17.24 -1.79
N SER A 125 -2.38 16.58 -0.69
CA SER A 125 -3.30 15.83 0.14
C SER A 125 -3.11 16.13 1.62
N SER A 126 -4.16 15.88 2.39
CA SER A 126 -4.35 16.21 3.81
C SER A 126 -4.74 15.00 4.64
N ASP A 127 -4.64 15.11 5.96
CA ASP A 127 -5.06 14.07 6.92
C ASP A 127 -4.40 12.68 6.72
N ASN A 128 -3.27 12.63 6.03
CA ASN A 128 -2.50 11.41 5.86
C ASN A 128 -1.66 11.11 7.10
N LEU A 129 -1.78 9.88 7.59
CA LEU A 129 -0.99 9.37 8.70
C LEU A 129 0.11 8.43 8.19
N ILE A 130 1.36 8.73 8.54
CA ILE A 130 2.51 7.88 8.24
C ILE A 130 3.13 7.46 9.57
N GLY A 131 2.81 6.25 10.02
CA GLY A 131 3.28 5.66 11.26
C GLY A 131 2.14 5.25 12.19
N THR A 132 2.38 5.36 13.49
CA THR A 132 1.45 4.91 14.55
C THR A 132 0.23 5.83 14.64
N ASP A 133 -0.98 5.28 14.77
CA ASP A 133 -2.18 6.10 15.01
C ASP A 133 -2.44 6.36 16.51
N SER A 134 -1.69 5.72 17.40
CA SER A 134 -1.79 5.88 18.85
C SER A 134 -3.19 5.56 19.39
N ASP A 135 -3.91 4.66 18.73
CA ASP A 135 -5.23 4.19 19.18
C ASP A 135 -5.14 3.24 20.39
N GLY A 136 -3.92 2.87 20.80
CA GLY A 136 -3.62 1.97 21.91
C GLY A 136 -3.59 0.49 21.51
N VAL A 137 -3.69 0.18 20.22
CA VAL A 137 -3.70 -1.17 19.66
C VAL A 137 -2.55 -1.34 18.67
N GLY A 138 -1.51 -2.05 19.09
CA GLY A 138 -0.43 -2.42 18.16
C GLY A 138 0.48 -1.26 17.75
N ASP A 139 0.50 -0.13 18.46
CA ASP A 139 1.40 1.01 18.20
C ASP A 139 2.88 0.61 18.02
N ALA A 140 3.32 -0.44 18.72
CA ALA A 140 4.68 -0.96 18.59
C ALA A 140 4.94 -1.59 17.21
N VAL A 141 3.92 -2.13 16.54
CA VAL A 141 3.97 -2.76 15.21
C VAL A 141 3.48 -1.85 14.08
N GLU A 142 3.17 -0.58 14.35
CA GLU A 142 2.72 0.37 13.32
C GLU A 142 3.83 1.31 12.83
N ARG A 143 5.01 1.24 13.46
CA ARG A 143 6.14 2.08 13.09
C ARG A 143 6.62 1.71 11.70
N ASN A 144 6.72 2.71 10.83
CA ASN A 144 7.41 2.55 9.56
C ASN A 144 8.92 2.71 9.77
N VAL A 145 9.68 2.02 8.95
CA VAL A 145 11.13 2.22 8.82
C VAL A 145 11.39 2.60 7.37
N ILE A 146 11.75 3.85 7.14
CA ILE A 146 11.92 4.40 5.80
C ILE A 146 13.35 4.91 5.65
N LEU A 147 14.12 4.26 4.78
CA LEU A 147 15.58 4.44 4.73
C LEU A 147 16.15 4.08 3.36
N HIS A 148 17.39 4.50 3.10
CA HIS A 148 18.11 4.20 1.86
C HIS A 148 17.39 4.65 0.57
N ASN A 149 16.52 5.65 0.65
CA ASN A 149 15.89 6.27 -0.52
C ASN A 149 16.74 7.46 -1.01
N GLY A 150 16.72 7.74 -2.30
CA GLY A 150 17.60 8.72 -2.96
C GLY A 150 17.28 10.18 -2.68
N GLN A 151 16.09 10.48 -2.18
CA GLN A 151 15.64 11.82 -1.76
C GLN A 151 15.17 11.80 -0.31
N ALA A 152 13.86 11.93 -0.05
CA ALA A 152 13.30 11.89 1.29
C ALA A 152 12.88 10.46 1.69
N GLY A 153 12.76 10.27 2.99
CA GLY A 153 12.05 9.12 3.56
C GLY A 153 10.59 9.19 3.18
#